data_AF-A0A2V9D3A9-F1
#
_entry.id   AF-A0A2V9D3A9-F1
#
_cell.length_a   1.000
_cell.length_b   1.000
_cell.length_c   1.000
_cell.angle_alpha   90.00
_cell.angle_beta   90.00
_cell.angle_gamma   90.00
#
_symmetry.space_group_name_H-M   'P 1'
#
loop_
_entity.id
_entity.type
_entity.pdbx_description
1 polymer ?
#
loop_
_entity_poly.entity_id
_entity_poly.type
_entity_poly.pdbx_seq_one_letter_code
_entity_poly.pdbx_strand_id
1 'polypeptide(L)'
;MPYTAREVRSGLLFWAFAQRRSAAVSAVFAARIQQHLGRCGISLRDLAWQTDNGVEFIGSYDRRGRRTGFPAALGDSQHLRIPPAAHTYQSDVETVHRLVEDEFFDLEAFTRGGDFLAKALTYQLYFNLVRPNSHKENQSPWQIIERLAPRSPLELCLLPPVFLDYYLKDSGGYDVPRLPYSPTKAVGSLKAESPLTERPMFMSHASVLGRPDGPSYADGAKVAGHDQAAMADAGLIT
;
A
#
# COMPACT_ATOMS: atom_id res chain seq x y z
N MET A 1 -8.77 -7.87 -8.23
CA MET A 1 -8.45 -6.44 -7.99
C MET A 1 -7.42 -6.32 -6.88
N PRO A 2 -6.29 -5.62 -7.10
CA PRO A 2 -5.31 -5.34 -6.06
C PRO A 2 -5.74 -4.17 -5.15
N TYR A 3 -5.41 -4.32 -3.87
CA TYR A 3 -5.55 -3.35 -2.78
C TYR A 3 -4.17 -3.06 -2.23
N THR A 4 -3.70 -1.82 -2.34
CA THR A 4 -2.33 -1.47 -2.00
C THR A 4 -2.29 -0.29 -1.05
N ALA A 5 -1.50 -0.46 0.00
CA ALA A 5 -1.13 0.63 0.89
C ALA A 5 0.39 0.80 0.93
N ARG A 6 0.83 2.04 1.03
CA ARG A 6 2.26 2.39 1.09
C ARG A 6 2.57 3.28 2.29
N GLU A 7 3.64 3.00 3.00
CA GLU A 7 4.20 3.97 3.95
C GLU A 7 5.04 4.99 3.20
N VAL A 8 4.78 6.29 3.41
CA VAL A 8 5.29 7.36 2.54
C VAL A 8 6.82 7.54 2.65
N ARG A 9 7.38 7.39 3.86
CA ARG A 9 8.80 7.69 4.09
C ARG A 9 9.71 6.59 3.54
N SER A 10 9.44 5.34 3.90
CA SER A 10 10.18 4.14 3.52
C SER A 10 9.73 3.54 2.19
N GLY A 11 8.50 3.79 1.76
CA GLY A 11 7.90 3.10 0.62
C GLY A 11 7.46 1.67 0.94
N LEU A 12 7.34 1.31 2.23
CA LEU A 12 6.89 -0.02 2.67
C LEU A 12 5.56 -0.37 2.03
N LEU A 13 5.49 -1.54 1.40
CA LEU A 13 4.35 -2.00 0.62
C LEU A 13 3.53 -3.02 1.40
N PHE A 14 2.22 -2.76 1.51
CA PHE A 14 1.23 -3.74 1.95
C PHE A 14 0.30 -4.06 0.80
N TRP A 15 0.10 -5.36 0.56
CA TRP A 15 -0.73 -5.83 -0.53
C TRP A 15 -1.86 -6.73 -0.05
N ALA A 16 -3.00 -6.67 -0.71
CA ALA A 16 -4.08 -7.63 -0.60
C ALA A 16 -4.90 -7.63 -1.90
N PHE A 17 -5.80 -8.59 -2.04
CA PHE A 17 -6.56 -8.78 -3.27
C PHE A 17 -8.03 -9.03 -2.96
N ALA A 18 -8.92 -8.58 -3.84
CA ALA A 18 -10.33 -8.93 -3.77
C ALA A 18 -10.94 -9.09 -5.17
N GLN A 19 -12.06 -9.80 -5.28
CA GLN A 19 -12.76 -9.94 -6.56
C GLN A 19 -13.34 -8.60 -7.04
N ARG A 20 -13.91 -7.82 -6.13
CA ARG A 20 -14.55 -6.53 -6.43
C ARG A 20 -14.11 -5.44 -5.47
N ARG A 21 -14.20 -4.19 -5.93
CA ARG A 21 -14.01 -3.04 -5.06
C ARG A 21 -15.27 -2.73 -4.28
N SER A 22 -15.11 -2.50 -2.98
CA SER A 22 -16.19 -2.01 -2.12
C SER A 22 -15.64 -1.31 -0.88
N ALA A 23 -16.46 -0.44 -0.29
CA ALA A 23 -16.17 0.20 1.00
C ALA A 23 -15.89 -0.82 2.12
N ALA A 24 -16.60 -1.96 2.11
CA ALA A 24 -16.42 -3.02 3.11
C ALA A 24 -15.03 -3.67 2.98
N VAL A 25 -14.60 -3.97 1.75
CA VAL A 25 -13.28 -4.55 1.48
C VAL A 25 -12.17 -3.56 1.85
N SER A 26 -12.31 -2.28 1.51
CA SER A 26 -11.36 -1.24 1.90
C SER A 26 -11.23 -1.13 3.42
N ALA A 27 -12.35 -1.21 4.15
CA ALA A 27 -12.36 -1.18 5.61
C ALA A 27 -11.63 -2.39 6.22
N VAL A 28 -11.87 -3.60 5.70
CA VAL A 28 -11.16 -4.82 6.13
C VAL A 28 -9.66 -4.70 5.88
N PHE A 29 -9.28 -4.20 4.70
CA PHE A 29 -7.86 -3.99 4.35
C PHE A 29 -7.16 -3.05 5.33
N ALA A 30 -7.77 -1.89 5.60
CA ALA A 30 -7.21 -0.93 6.55
C ALA A 30 -7.13 -1.50 7.97
N ALA A 31 -8.21 -2.12 8.46
CA ALA A 31 -8.24 -2.73 9.79
C ALA A 31 -7.13 -3.78 9.98
N ARG A 32 -6.85 -4.57 8.93
CA ARG A 32 -5.79 -5.58 8.95
C ARG A 32 -4.39 -4.95 9.08
N ILE A 33 -4.12 -3.90 8.32
CA ILE A 33 -2.85 -3.16 8.43
C ILE A 33 -2.73 -2.51 9.80
N GLN A 34 -3.78 -1.88 10.30
CA GLN A 34 -3.79 -1.27 11.63
C GLN A 34 -3.48 -2.28 12.74
N GLN A 35 -4.13 -3.45 12.70
CA GLN A 35 -3.88 -4.52 13.66
C GLN A 35 -2.42 -4.99 13.61
N HIS A 36 -1.86 -5.10 12.41
CA HIS A 36 -0.46 -5.47 12.21
C HIS A 36 0.50 -4.42 12.78
N LEU A 37 0.30 -3.15 12.46
CA LEU A 37 1.10 -2.03 12.96
C LEU A 37 1.03 -1.95 14.49
N GLY A 38 -0.17 -2.08 15.08
CA GLY A 38 -0.34 -2.11 16.53
C GLY A 38 0.40 -3.27 17.20
N ARG A 39 0.40 -4.47 16.61
CA ARG A 39 1.19 -5.62 17.09
C ARG A 39 2.69 -5.38 17.00
N CYS A 40 3.13 -4.60 16.02
CA CYS A 40 4.52 -4.19 15.84
C CYS A 40 4.92 -3.00 16.73
N GLY A 41 4.02 -2.53 17.61
CA GLY A 41 4.31 -1.44 18.55
C GLY A 41 4.17 -0.03 17.98
N ILE A 42 3.59 0.13 16.78
CA ILE A 42 3.32 1.44 16.21
C ILE A 42 2.07 2.05 16.86
N SER A 43 2.21 3.29 17.34
CA SER A 43 1.09 4.09 17.88
C SER A 43 0.12 4.45 16.76
N LEU A 44 -1.10 3.96 16.84
CA LEU A 44 -2.16 4.29 15.87
C LEU A 44 -2.64 5.75 16.00
N ARG A 45 -2.45 6.39 17.17
CA ARG A 45 -2.84 7.80 17.39
C ARG A 45 -2.04 8.78 16.53
N ASP A 46 -0.81 8.38 16.22
CA ASP A 46 0.14 9.17 15.43
C ASP A 46 0.15 8.75 13.95
N LEU A 47 -0.74 7.83 13.58
CA LEU A 47 -0.90 7.31 12.23
C LEU A 47 -1.94 8.13 11.47
N ALA A 48 -1.60 8.54 10.25
CA ALA A 48 -2.54 9.13 9.33
C ALA A 48 -2.68 8.28 8.06
N TRP A 49 -3.91 7.94 7.74
CA TRP A 49 -4.29 7.32 6.48
C TRP A 49 -4.65 8.40 5.49
N GLN A 50 -4.00 8.42 4.34
CA GLN A 50 -4.34 9.31 3.24
C GLN A 50 -4.95 8.49 2.10
N THR A 51 -6.16 8.83 1.68
CA THR A 51 -6.82 8.18 0.54
C THR A 51 -7.20 9.20 -0.51
N ASP A 52 -7.50 8.73 -1.72
CA ASP A 52 -8.21 9.56 -2.69
C ASP A 52 -9.66 9.86 -2.23
N ASN A 53 -10.40 10.57 -3.08
CA ASN A 53 -11.79 10.94 -2.82
C ASN A 53 -12.81 9.86 -3.24
N GLY A 54 -12.37 8.61 -3.38
CA GLY A 54 -13.20 7.46 -3.71
C GLY A 54 -14.34 7.25 -2.71
N VAL A 55 -15.48 6.80 -3.22
CA VAL A 55 -16.70 6.58 -2.42
C VAL A 55 -16.52 5.50 -1.36
N GLU A 56 -15.59 4.57 -1.56
CA GLU A 56 -15.21 3.53 -0.62
C GLU A 56 -14.61 4.06 0.69
N PHE A 57 -14.12 5.30 0.70
CA PHE A 57 -13.44 5.93 1.84
C PHE A 57 -14.32 6.93 2.60
N ILE A 58 -15.46 7.33 2.04
CA ILE A 58 -16.29 8.40 2.61
C ILE A 58 -16.91 8.01 3.96
N GLY A 59 -17.22 6.71 4.15
CA GLY A 59 -17.87 6.20 5.36
C GLY A 59 -19.24 6.84 5.62
N SER A 60 -19.80 6.56 6.81
CA SER A 60 -21.04 7.21 7.29
C SER A 60 -21.06 7.23 8.82
N TYR A 61 -22.20 7.58 9.41
CA TYR A 61 -22.46 7.51 10.85
C TYR A 61 -23.63 6.58 11.13
N ASP A 62 -23.53 5.77 12.19
CA ASP A 62 -24.65 4.96 12.66
C ASP A 62 -25.65 5.80 13.47
N ARG A 63 -26.76 5.18 13.88
CA ARG A 63 -27.81 5.85 14.70
C ARG A 63 -27.32 6.37 16.04
N ARG A 64 -26.13 5.97 16.49
CA ARG A 64 -25.49 6.41 17.75
C ARG A 64 -24.39 7.45 17.49
N GLY A 65 -24.27 7.95 16.27
CA GLY A 65 -23.25 8.92 15.88
C GLY A 65 -21.84 8.34 15.76
N ARG A 66 -21.69 7.01 15.72
CA ARG A 66 -20.38 6.36 15.54
C ARG A 66 -20.05 6.25 14.07
N ARG A 67 -18.77 6.44 13.71
CA ARG A 67 -18.29 6.24 12.34
C ARG A 67 -18.57 4.81 11.87
N THR A 68 -18.85 4.64 10.59
CA THR A 68 -19.04 3.33 9.93
C THR A 68 -18.17 3.21 8.67
N GLY A 69 -17.97 1.99 8.20
CA GLY A 69 -17.16 1.71 7.01
C GLY A 69 -15.67 1.99 7.24
N PHE A 70 -14.99 2.52 6.22
CA PHE A 70 -13.55 2.75 6.26
C PHE A 70 -13.10 3.66 7.41
N PRO A 71 -13.72 4.84 7.69
CA PRO A 71 -13.33 5.67 8.83
C PRO A 71 -13.47 4.98 10.20
N ALA A 72 -14.34 3.98 10.33
CA ALA A 72 -14.46 3.19 11.56
C ALA A 72 -13.32 2.18 11.71
N ALA A 73 -12.88 1.57 10.59
CA ALA A 73 -11.76 0.65 10.56
C ALA A 73 -10.43 1.31 10.94
N LEU A 74 -10.36 2.65 10.87
CA LEU A 74 -9.20 3.45 11.26
C LEU A 74 -9.04 3.64 12.77
N GLY A 75 -10.05 3.37 13.59
CA GLY A 75 -9.93 3.47 15.05
C GLY A 75 -9.39 4.84 15.49
N ASP A 76 -8.26 4.85 16.19
CA ASP A 76 -7.58 6.06 16.69
C ASP A 76 -6.78 6.82 15.61
N SER A 77 -6.61 6.24 14.42
CA SER A 77 -5.85 6.84 13.32
C SER A 77 -6.62 7.95 12.62
N GLN A 78 -5.87 8.90 12.07
CA GLN A 78 -6.41 10.02 11.32
C GLN A 78 -6.77 9.58 9.89
N HIS A 79 -7.83 10.16 9.32
CA HIS A 79 -8.16 10.00 7.90
C HIS A 79 -8.01 11.35 7.20
N LEU A 80 -7.06 11.41 6.28
CA LEU A 80 -6.80 12.53 5.40
C LEU A 80 -7.27 12.19 3.99
N ARG A 81 -7.81 13.18 3.30
CA ARG A 81 -8.08 13.07 1.86
C ARG A 81 -7.07 13.89 1.10
N ILE A 82 -6.70 13.43 -0.09
CA ILE A 82 -5.82 14.18 -0.97
C ILE A 82 -6.46 15.55 -1.25
N PRO A 83 -5.79 16.67 -0.90
CA PRO A 83 -6.26 18.00 -1.27
C PRO A 83 -6.38 18.11 -2.79
N PRO A 84 -7.38 18.84 -3.32
CA PRO A 84 -7.47 19.07 -4.76
C PRO A 84 -6.12 19.58 -5.33
N ALA A 85 -5.68 19.01 -6.45
CA ALA A 85 -4.44 19.36 -7.18
C ALA A 85 -3.08 18.96 -6.53
N ALA A 86 -3.04 18.01 -5.59
CA ALA A 86 -1.77 17.50 -5.04
C ALA A 86 -1.20 16.30 -5.86
N HIS A 87 -0.64 16.59 -7.04
CA HIS A 87 -0.19 15.61 -8.04
C HIS A 87 0.96 14.68 -7.59
N THR A 88 1.81 15.14 -6.67
CA THR A 88 2.99 14.38 -6.22
C THR A 88 2.61 13.10 -5.47
N TYR A 89 1.51 13.10 -4.71
CA TYR A 89 1.08 11.94 -3.95
C TYR A 89 0.52 10.82 -4.85
N GLN A 90 -0.08 11.17 -5.98
CA GLN A 90 -0.51 10.19 -6.99
C GLN A 90 0.68 9.60 -7.74
N SER A 91 1.75 10.37 -7.99
CA SER A 91 2.89 9.90 -8.79
C SER A 91 3.71 8.76 -8.16
N ASP A 92 3.88 8.71 -6.83
CA ASP A 92 4.58 7.59 -6.16
C ASP A 92 3.78 6.29 -6.33
N VAL A 93 2.46 6.40 -6.22
CA VAL A 93 1.51 5.30 -6.33
C VAL A 93 1.44 4.77 -7.76
N GLU A 94 1.26 5.65 -8.73
CA GLU A 94 1.28 5.32 -10.15
C GLU A 94 2.60 4.65 -10.56
N THR A 95 3.72 5.13 -10.00
CA THR A 95 5.04 4.53 -10.26
C THR A 95 5.13 3.11 -9.75
N VAL A 96 4.59 2.85 -8.56
CA VAL A 96 4.62 1.50 -7.97
C VAL A 96 3.69 0.56 -8.70
N HIS A 97 2.53 1.04 -9.16
CA HIS A 97 1.65 0.22 -9.98
C HIS A 97 2.36 -0.25 -11.24
N ARG A 98 3.04 0.64 -11.95
CA ARG A 98 3.83 0.27 -13.13
C ARG A 98 4.92 -0.75 -12.80
N LEU A 99 5.66 -0.52 -11.72
CA LEU A 99 6.70 -1.47 -11.28
C LEU A 99 6.13 -2.85 -10.97
N VAL A 100 4.97 -2.92 -10.31
CA VAL A 100 4.32 -4.19 -9.98
C VAL A 100 3.80 -4.89 -11.24
N GLU A 101 3.26 -4.15 -12.20
CA GLU A 101 2.88 -4.74 -13.49
C GLU A 101 4.11 -5.33 -14.19
N ASP A 102 5.18 -4.53 -14.35
CA ASP A 102 6.39 -4.92 -15.07
C ASP A 102 7.18 -6.05 -14.38
N GLU A 103 7.30 -6.03 -13.05
CA GLU A 103 8.15 -6.95 -12.29
C GLU A 103 7.42 -8.19 -11.74
N PHE A 104 6.08 -8.19 -11.73
CA PHE A 104 5.31 -9.29 -11.17
C PHE A 104 4.27 -9.84 -12.15
N PHE A 105 3.34 -9.01 -12.61
CA PHE A 105 2.23 -9.52 -13.43
C PHE A 105 2.64 -9.92 -14.84
N ASP A 106 3.55 -9.16 -15.46
CA ASP A 106 4.03 -9.45 -16.82
C ASP A 106 5.07 -10.60 -16.84
N LEU A 107 5.71 -10.89 -15.71
CA LEU A 107 6.73 -11.94 -15.60
C LEU A 107 6.18 -13.29 -15.14
N GLU A 108 5.10 -13.31 -14.36
CA GLU A 108 4.63 -14.51 -13.70
C GLU A 108 3.33 -15.07 -14.31
N ALA A 109 3.31 -16.39 -14.52
CA ALA A 109 2.07 -17.12 -14.77
C ALA A 109 1.48 -17.66 -13.47
N PHE A 110 0.16 -17.62 -13.33
CA PHE A 110 -0.54 -18.09 -12.13
C PHE A 110 -1.46 -19.26 -12.44
N THR A 111 -1.30 -20.35 -11.70
CA THR A 111 -2.05 -21.59 -11.93
C THR A 111 -3.28 -21.72 -11.04
N ARG A 112 -3.23 -21.15 -9.83
CA ARG A 112 -4.31 -21.18 -8.84
C ARG A 112 -4.12 -20.09 -7.77
N GLY A 113 -5.15 -19.81 -6.98
CA GLY A 113 -5.11 -18.75 -5.96
C GLY A 113 -4.00 -18.90 -4.92
N GLY A 114 -3.68 -20.14 -4.50
CA GLY A 114 -2.58 -20.38 -3.55
C GLY A 114 -1.19 -20.10 -4.13
N ASP A 115 -0.98 -20.47 -5.40
CA ASP A 115 0.25 -20.19 -6.16
C ASP A 115 0.42 -18.68 -6.35
N PHE A 116 -0.66 -18.00 -6.73
CA PHE A 116 -0.71 -16.54 -6.80
C PHE A 116 -0.31 -15.86 -5.48
N LEU A 117 -0.92 -16.25 -4.35
CA LEU A 117 -0.59 -15.65 -3.04
C LEU A 117 0.85 -15.94 -2.60
N ALA A 118 1.37 -17.14 -2.89
CA ALA A 118 2.75 -17.48 -2.57
C ALA A 118 3.74 -16.59 -3.35
N LYS A 119 3.52 -16.42 -4.66
CA LYS A 119 4.34 -15.52 -5.48
C LYS A 119 4.18 -14.06 -5.06
N ALA A 120 2.96 -13.62 -4.78
CA ALA A 120 2.70 -12.26 -4.32
C ALA A 120 3.40 -11.96 -2.97
N LEU A 121 3.40 -12.93 -2.05
CA LEU A 121 4.15 -12.83 -0.80
C LEU A 121 5.65 -12.71 -1.07
N THR A 122 6.21 -13.58 -1.90
CA THR A 122 7.64 -13.54 -2.26
C THR A 122 8.02 -12.19 -2.86
N TYR A 123 7.23 -11.68 -3.81
CA TYR A 123 7.46 -10.37 -4.41
C TYR A 123 7.36 -9.24 -3.38
N GLN A 124 6.34 -9.25 -2.52
CA GLN A 124 6.20 -8.23 -1.46
C GLN A 124 7.40 -8.24 -0.49
N LEU A 125 7.88 -9.43 -0.11
CA LEU A 125 9.05 -9.56 0.76
C LEU A 125 10.32 -9.07 0.05
N TYR A 126 10.53 -9.44 -1.21
CA TYR A 126 11.61 -8.89 -2.03
C TYR A 126 11.55 -7.36 -2.08
N PHE A 127 10.37 -6.80 -2.36
CA PHE A 127 10.13 -5.37 -2.44
C PHE A 127 10.45 -4.66 -1.12
N ASN A 128 9.97 -5.20 0.00
CA ASN A 128 10.10 -4.57 1.32
C ASN A 128 11.51 -4.73 1.92
N LEU A 129 12.17 -5.85 1.68
CA LEU A 129 13.42 -6.20 2.38
C LEU A 129 14.66 -5.92 1.54
N VAL A 130 14.60 -6.15 0.23
CA VAL A 130 15.80 -6.25 -0.62
C VAL A 130 15.82 -5.23 -1.75
N ARG A 131 14.68 -4.93 -2.38
CA ARG A 131 14.61 -4.13 -3.61
C ARG A 131 15.09 -2.69 -3.37
N PRO A 132 16.20 -2.26 -3.97
CA PRO A 132 16.66 -0.87 -3.84
C PRO A 132 15.73 0.07 -4.61
N ASN A 133 15.57 1.29 -4.11
CA ASN A 133 14.86 2.35 -4.82
C ASN A 133 15.78 3.56 -5.03
N SER A 134 16.07 3.89 -6.29
CA SER A 134 16.94 5.01 -6.65
C SER A 134 16.43 6.36 -6.16
N HIS A 135 15.11 6.54 -6.08
CA HIS A 135 14.48 7.75 -5.51
C HIS A 135 14.57 7.80 -3.97
N LYS A 136 15.12 6.76 -3.34
CA LYS A 136 15.32 6.63 -1.89
C LYS A 136 16.77 6.23 -1.58
N GLU A 137 17.73 6.86 -2.26
CA GLU A 137 19.17 6.64 -2.02
C GLU A 137 19.61 5.17 -2.20
N ASN A 138 18.94 4.42 -3.09
CA ASN A 138 19.16 2.99 -3.32
C ASN A 138 18.96 2.11 -2.07
N GLN A 139 18.15 2.54 -1.11
CA GLN A 139 17.79 1.74 0.06
C GLN A 139 16.48 0.99 -0.17
N SER A 140 16.35 -0.19 0.43
CA SER A 140 15.08 -0.90 0.56
C SER A 140 14.20 -0.25 1.65
N PRO A 141 12.87 -0.47 1.63
CA PRO A 141 11.99 0.02 2.69
C PRO A 141 12.47 -0.36 4.09
N TRP A 142 12.93 -1.61 4.29
CA TRP A 142 13.46 -2.06 5.56
C TRP A 142 14.69 -1.28 6.02
N GLN A 143 15.66 -1.05 5.12
CA GLN A 143 16.87 -0.27 5.46
C GLN A 143 16.51 1.16 5.88
N ILE A 144 15.51 1.76 5.23
CA ILE A 144 15.02 3.09 5.60
C ILE A 144 14.35 3.05 6.98
N ILE A 145 13.54 2.02 7.27
CA ILE A 145 12.90 1.83 8.57
C ILE A 145 13.94 1.63 9.66
N GLU A 146 14.96 0.77 9.46
CA GLU A 146 16.05 0.56 10.42
C GLU A 146 16.77 1.86 10.74
N ARG A 147 17.02 2.71 9.72
CA ARG A 147 17.66 4.00 9.91
C ARG A 147 16.79 5.00 10.69
N LEU A 148 15.49 5.06 10.37
CA LEU A 148 14.57 6.06 10.94
C LEU A 148 14.01 5.66 12.31
N ALA A 149 13.83 4.36 12.54
CA ALA A 149 13.27 3.81 13.76
C ALA A 149 13.95 2.45 14.08
N PRO A 150 15.20 2.46 14.59
CA PRO A 150 16.03 1.25 14.77
C PRO A 150 15.47 0.19 15.71
N ARG A 151 14.46 0.54 16.53
CA ARG A 151 13.77 -0.39 17.44
C ARG A 151 12.56 -1.08 16.80
N SER A 152 12.25 -0.75 15.55
CA SER A 152 11.13 -1.33 14.85
C SER A 152 11.36 -2.82 14.59
N PRO A 153 10.35 -3.68 14.78
CA PRO A 153 10.48 -5.10 14.48
C PRO A 153 10.46 -5.35 12.96
N LEU A 154 11.24 -6.34 12.51
CA LEU A 154 11.27 -6.78 11.10
C LEU A 154 9.89 -7.21 10.61
N GLU A 155 9.06 -7.70 11.52
CA GLU A 155 7.67 -8.11 11.33
C GLU A 155 6.82 -7.06 10.63
N LEU A 156 7.15 -5.75 10.72
CA LEU A 156 6.51 -4.69 9.95
C LEU A 156 6.43 -5.03 8.46
N CYS A 157 7.48 -5.63 7.90
CA CYS A 157 7.60 -5.97 6.48
C CYS A 157 6.87 -7.25 6.09
N LEU A 158 6.37 -8.02 7.06
CA LEU A 158 6.00 -9.44 6.89
C LEU A 158 4.49 -9.69 6.84
N LEU A 159 3.65 -8.66 6.82
CA LEU A 159 2.19 -8.84 6.73
C LEU A 159 1.83 -9.49 5.40
N PRO A 160 1.38 -10.77 5.34
CA PRO A 160 1.26 -11.47 4.07
C PRO A 160 0.10 -10.91 3.24
N PRO A 161 0.15 -10.97 1.90
CA PRO A 161 -1.02 -10.69 1.09
C PRO A 161 -2.10 -11.75 1.28
N VAL A 162 -3.37 -11.34 1.19
CA VAL A 162 -4.52 -12.23 1.35
C VAL A 162 -5.63 -11.86 0.37
N PHE A 163 -6.54 -12.81 0.11
CA PHE A 163 -7.83 -12.48 -0.47
C PHE A 163 -8.76 -11.92 0.62
N LEU A 164 -9.14 -10.66 0.49
CA LEU A 164 -9.96 -9.92 1.44
C LEU A 164 -11.41 -10.40 1.46
N ASP A 165 -11.88 -11.02 0.38
CA ASP A 165 -13.24 -11.58 0.31
C ASP A 165 -13.50 -12.59 1.44
N TYR A 166 -12.48 -13.34 1.89
CA TYR A 166 -12.59 -14.30 3.00
C TYR A 166 -12.78 -13.65 4.38
N TYR A 167 -12.61 -12.33 4.48
CA TYR A 167 -12.69 -11.57 5.72
C TYR A 167 -13.92 -10.65 5.75
N LEU A 168 -14.71 -10.63 4.67
CA LEU A 168 -16.02 -10.02 4.68
C LEU A 168 -16.95 -10.90 5.50
N LYS A 169 -17.56 -10.33 6.54
CA LYS A 169 -18.66 -10.99 7.25
C LYS A 169 -19.89 -10.85 6.36
N ASP A 170 -20.32 -11.95 5.74
CA ASP A 170 -21.62 -11.99 5.06
C ASP A 170 -22.70 -11.60 6.07
N SER A 171 -23.26 -10.40 5.91
CA SER A 171 -24.42 -9.97 6.68
C SER A 171 -25.70 -10.49 6.02
N GLY A 172 -25.70 -11.76 5.63
CA GLY A 172 -26.81 -12.39 4.92
C GLY A 172 -26.60 -13.88 4.71
N GLY A 173 -27.28 -14.70 5.51
CA GLY A 173 -27.47 -16.14 5.28
C GLY A 173 -26.67 -17.03 6.22
N TYR A 174 -27.35 -17.98 6.86
CA TYR A 174 -26.74 -19.05 7.65
C TYR A 174 -25.77 -19.86 6.77
N ASP A 175 -24.49 -19.86 7.08
CA ASP A 175 -23.55 -20.87 6.59
C ASP A 175 -22.61 -21.35 7.70
N VAL A 176 -22.73 -22.64 7.98
CA VAL A 176 -21.85 -23.43 8.85
C VAL A 176 -20.43 -23.49 8.26
N PRO A 177 -19.39 -23.71 9.09
CA PRO A 177 -18.02 -23.87 8.60
C PRO A 177 -17.93 -25.02 7.60
N ARG A 178 -17.63 -24.71 6.34
CA ARG A 178 -17.32 -25.73 5.33
C ARG A 178 -15.87 -26.16 5.51
N LEU A 179 -15.67 -27.29 6.18
CA LEU A 179 -14.38 -28.00 6.19
C LEU A 179 -13.96 -28.36 4.75
N PRO A 180 -12.66 -28.44 4.44
CA PRO A 180 -12.19 -28.74 3.10
C PRO A 180 -12.67 -30.14 2.68
N TYR A 181 -13.60 -30.16 1.72
CA TYR A 181 -14.02 -31.37 1.03
C TYR A 181 -12.89 -31.82 0.09
N SER A 182 -12.45 -33.07 0.24
CA SER A 182 -11.45 -33.70 -0.63
C SER A 182 -12.15 -34.68 -1.58
N PRO A 183 -12.26 -34.40 -2.89
CA PRO A 183 -12.71 -35.40 -3.84
C PRO A 183 -11.53 -36.09 -4.53
N THR A 184 -11.50 -37.41 -4.38
CA THR A 184 -10.72 -38.34 -5.18
C THR A 184 -11.21 -38.31 -6.65
N LYS A 185 -10.25 -38.45 -7.58
CA LYS A 185 -10.34 -38.33 -9.05
C LYS A 185 -11.61 -38.85 -9.76
N ALA A 186 -12.04 -38.13 -10.80
CA ALA A 186 -12.35 -38.68 -12.13
C ALA A 186 -12.37 -37.57 -13.20
N VAL A 187 -11.93 -37.93 -14.41
CA VAL A 187 -11.67 -37.10 -15.59
C VAL A 187 -12.96 -36.61 -16.27
N GLY A 188 -12.98 -35.34 -16.68
CA GLY A 188 -13.98 -34.78 -17.59
C GLY A 188 -13.55 -33.39 -18.06
N SER A 189 -13.15 -33.28 -19.33
CA SER A 189 -12.74 -32.02 -19.96
C SER A 189 -13.91 -31.05 -20.01
N LEU A 190 -13.83 -29.99 -19.21
CA LEU A 190 -14.69 -28.81 -19.33
C LEU A 190 -13.79 -27.66 -19.79
N LYS A 191 -14.09 -27.13 -20.99
CA LYS A 191 -13.50 -25.89 -21.49
C LYS A 191 -13.74 -24.79 -20.46
N ALA A 192 -12.68 -24.33 -19.83
CA ALA A 192 -12.72 -23.14 -19.01
C ALA A 192 -12.63 -21.93 -19.95
N GLU A 193 -13.76 -21.29 -20.20
CA GLU A 193 -13.79 -19.90 -20.64
C GLU A 193 -13.06 -19.08 -19.57
N SER A 194 -11.89 -18.54 -19.93
CA SER A 194 -11.03 -17.75 -19.05
C SER A 194 -11.65 -16.36 -18.85
N PRO A 195 -12.06 -15.95 -17.64
CA PRO A 195 -12.62 -14.62 -17.42
C PRO A 195 -11.54 -13.56 -17.12
N LEU A 196 -10.26 -13.81 -17.41
CA LEU A 196 -9.16 -12.89 -17.08
C LEU A 196 -8.74 -11.96 -18.23
N THR A 197 -9.55 -11.82 -19.29
CA THR A 197 -9.19 -11.02 -20.48
C THR A 197 -9.65 -9.55 -20.43
N GLU A 198 -10.18 -9.04 -19.32
CA GLU A 198 -10.51 -7.62 -19.20
C GLU A 198 -9.70 -6.95 -18.10
N ARG A 199 -8.71 -6.13 -18.53
CA ARG A 199 -7.88 -5.27 -17.68
C ARG A 199 -8.74 -4.29 -16.88
N PRO A 200 -8.67 -4.27 -15.54
CA PRO A 200 -9.27 -3.22 -14.73
C PRO A 200 -8.22 -2.60 -13.79
N MET A 201 -7.55 -1.56 -14.29
CA MET A 201 -6.65 -0.70 -13.50
C MET A 201 -7.48 0.34 -12.76
N PHE A 202 -7.43 0.38 -11.42
CA PHE A 202 -7.95 1.47 -10.54
C PHE A 202 -7.71 1.13 -9.05
N MET A 203 -6.49 0.82 -8.61
CA MET A 203 -6.23 0.38 -7.22
C MET A 203 -6.78 1.38 -6.18
N SER A 204 -7.62 0.91 -5.24
CA SER A 204 -8.08 1.75 -4.14
C SER A 204 -6.88 2.00 -3.23
N HIS A 205 -6.38 3.24 -3.26
CA HIS A 205 -5.09 3.58 -2.67
C HIS A 205 -5.24 4.15 -1.26
N ALA A 206 -4.36 3.70 -0.37
CA ALA A 206 -4.20 4.30 0.94
C ALA A 206 -2.72 4.45 1.30
N SER A 207 -2.26 5.69 1.50
CA SER A 207 -0.94 5.97 2.04
C SER A 207 -1.00 6.02 3.57
N VAL A 208 0.00 5.45 4.22
CA VAL A 208 0.18 5.49 5.67
C VAL A 208 1.29 6.47 5.98
N LEU A 209 0.98 7.51 6.75
CA LEU A 209 1.90 8.55 7.18
C LEU A 209 2.15 8.37 8.68
N GLY A 210 3.39 8.09 9.08
CA GLY A 210 3.83 8.27 10.46
C GLY A 210 4.17 9.73 10.71
N ARG A 211 3.73 10.31 11.83
CA ARG A 211 4.21 11.64 12.24
C ARG A 211 5.73 11.63 12.47
N PRO A 212 6.45 12.70 12.13
CA PRO A 212 7.85 12.84 12.48
C PRO A 212 7.98 13.12 13.98
N ASP A 213 8.74 12.30 14.68
CA ASP A 213 9.40 12.75 15.91
C ASP A 213 10.55 13.69 15.48
N GLY A 214 10.33 15.01 15.54
CA GLY A 214 11.36 16.05 15.27
C GLY A 214 10.99 17.08 14.20
N PRO A 215 11.62 18.28 14.21
CA PRO A 215 10.97 19.51 13.76
C PRO A 215 10.77 19.61 12.25
N SER A 216 9.59 20.15 11.91
CA SER A 216 9.16 20.74 10.65
C SER A 216 10.28 21.10 9.67
N TYR A 217 10.36 20.38 8.55
CA TYR A 217 11.01 20.88 7.34
C TYR A 217 10.10 21.97 6.72
N ALA A 218 10.27 23.19 7.21
CA ALA A 218 9.91 24.40 6.51
C ALA A 218 11.20 25.22 6.39
N ASP A 219 11.85 25.15 5.22
CA ASP A 219 12.63 26.22 4.56
C ASP A 219 13.69 25.66 3.61
N GLY A 220 13.81 26.34 2.45
CA GLY A 220 14.82 26.11 1.41
C GLY A 220 14.28 25.30 0.22
N ALA A 221 14.06 25.82 -0.98
CA ALA A 221 14.65 26.99 -1.60
C ALA A 221 13.71 27.58 -2.67
N LYS A 222 13.42 28.88 -2.54
CA LYS A 222 13.26 29.79 -3.68
C LYS A 222 14.56 30.58 -3.78
N VAL A 223 15.35 30.36 -4.83
CA VAL A 223 16.03 31.45 -5.55
C VAL A 223 16.18 31.00 -7.00
N ALA A 224 15.53 31.72 -7.91
CA ALA A 224 15.80 31.68 -9.33
C ALA A 224 16.41 33.02 -9.75
N GLY A 225 17.41 32.97 -10.65
CA GLY A 225 17.65 34.02 -11.64
C GLY A 225 18.81 35.00 -11.40
N HIS A 226 19.87 34.79 -12.20
CA HIS A 226 20.65 35.75 -13.00
C HIS A 226 21.06 37.12 -12.41
N ASP A 227 22.37 37.41 -12.40
CA ASP A 227 22.93 38.42 -13.32
C ASP A 227 24.46 38.34 -13.52
N GLN A 228 24.90 38.89 -14.65
CA GLN A 228 26.23 38.77 -15.29
C GLN A 228 27.33 39.74 -14.76
N ALA A 229 28.56 39.37 -15.14
CA ALA A 229 29.70 40.21 -15.57
C ALA A 229 30.56 40.96 -14.52
N ALA A 230 31.86 40.63 -14.49
CA ALA A 230 32.96 41.44 -15.08
C ALA A 230 34.36 40.95 -14.65
N MET A 231 35.29 40.85 -15.63
CA MET A 231 36.72 41.23 -15.66
C MET A 231 37.64 40.93 -14.44
N ALA A 232 38.93 40.57 -14.51
CA ALA A 232 39.99 40.45 -15.52
C ALA A 232 41.11 39.60 -14.85
N ASP A 233 41.83 38.74 -15.58
CA ASP A 233 43.23 38.89 -16.05
C ASP A 233 44.32 39.22 -14.99
N ALA A 234 45.51 38.66 -15.23
CA ALA A 234 46.77 38.61 -14.45
C ALA A 234 46.84 37.50 -13.38
N GLY A 235 47.83 36.62 -13.32
CA GLY A 235 49.14 36.58 -13.96
C GLY A 235 49.99 35.50 -13.28
N LEU A 236 50.98 35.02 -14.02
CA LEU A 236 51.92 33.93 -13.75
C LEU A 236 52.94 34.23 -12.63
N ILE A 237 53.57 33.17 -12.07
CA ILE A 237 54.88 33.13 -11.35
C ILE A 237 54.81 33.66 -9.89
N THR A 238 55.14 32.91 -8.82
CA THR A 238 56.35 32.11 -8.53
C THR A 238 56.02 31.06 -7.47
#